data_AF-A0A841PL69-F1
#
_entry.id   AF-A0A841PL69-F1
#
_cell.length_a   1.000
_cell.length_b   1.000
_cell.length_c   1.000
_cell.angle_alpha   90.00
_cell.angle_beta   90.00
_cell.angle_gamma   90.00
#
_symmetry.space_group_name_H-M   'P 1'
#
loop_
_entity.id
_entity.type
_entity.pdbx_description
1 polymer ?
#
loop_
_entity_poly.entity_id
_entity_poly.type
_entity_poly.pdbx_seq_one_letter_code
_entity_poly.pdbx_strand_id
1 'polypeptide(L)'
;MQQKAAAKLEAKRAAVTKASGIVAAKEARRAAFERLADTVMETMGHDASTMGGVVIKALALDTWSRHADLVAMMMTPGASTWGQDLAASVLRLAGDA
;
A
#
# COMPACT_ATOMS: atom_id res chain seq x y z
N MET A 1 45.18 8.68 6.45
CA MET A 1 44.82 7.61 5.48
C MET A 1 43.34 7.21 5.51
N GLN A 2 42.66 7.19 6.67
CA GLN A 2 41.26 6.76 6.78
C GLN A 2 40.25 7.63 5.99
N GLN A 3 40.41 8.96 5.95
CA GLN A 3 39.53 9.85 5.16
C GLN A 3 39.54 9.57 3.65
N LYS A 4 40.71 9.23 3.06
CA LYS A 4 40.81 8.88 1.63
C LYS A 4 40.13 7.54 1.31
N ALA A 5 40.18 6.58 2.25
CA ALA A 5 39.51 5.30 2.10
C ALA A 5 37.98 5.45 2.19
N ALA A 6 37.49 6.27 3.12
CA ALA A 6 36.07 6.59 3.27
C ALA A 6 35.50 7.26 2.00
N ALA A 7 36.16 8.31 1.49
CA ALA A 7 35.73 9.01 0.27
C ALA A 7 35.69 8.08 -0.96
N LYS A 8 36.65 7.16 -1.09
CA LYS A 8 36.68 6.17 -2.18
C LYS A 8 35.52 5.17 -2.06
N LEU A 9 35.15 4.78 -0.84
CA LEU A 9 34.02 3.89 -0.59
C LEU A 9 32.68 4.57 -0.91
N GLU A 10 32.51 5.83 -0.52
CA GLU A 10 31.32 6.61 -0.86
C GLU A 10 31.17 6.82 -2.37
N ALA A 11 32.26 7.18 -3.06
CA ALA A 11 32.24 7.31 -4.51
C ALA A 11 31.85 6.00 -5.21
N LYS A 12 32.37 4.85 -4.73
CA LYS A 12 31.96 3.52 -5.23
C LYS A 12 30.50 3.22 -4.94
N ARG A 13 30.00 3.51 -3.74
CA ARG A 13 28.58 3.33 -3.38
C ARG A 13 27.69 4.18 -4.29
N ALA A 14 28.02 5.45 -4.48
CA ALA A 14 27.28 6.34 -5.38
C ALA A 14 27.26 5.82 -6.82
N ALA A 15 28.41 5.34 -7.33
CA ALA A 15 28.51 4.75 -8.67
C ALA A 15 27.66 3.49 -8.81
N VAL A 16 27.71 2.57 -7.83
CA VAL A 16 26.89 1.34 -7.82
C VAL A 16 25.41 1.67 -7.73
N THR A 17 25.01 2.58 -6.84
CA THR A 17 23.61 3.03 -6.71
C THR A 17 23.11 3.61 -8.02
N LYS A 18 23.90 4.48 -8.67
CA LYS A 18 23.55 5.07 -9.97
C LYS A 18 23.43 4.02 -11.07
N ALA A 19 24.37 3.08 -11.15
CA ALA A 19 24.37 2.02 -12.15
C ALA A 19 23.24 0.98 -11.95
N SER A 20 22.84 0.74 -10.70
CA SER A 20 21.83 -0.27 -10.35
C SER A 20 20.39 0.10 -10.72
N GLY A 21 20.11 1.38 -10.98
CA GLY A 21 18.74 1.87 -11.19
C GLY A 21 17.84 1.80 -9.94
N ILE A 22 18.40 1.45 -8.76
CA ILE A 22 17.62 1.19 -7.54
C ILE A 22 16.81 2.40 -7.07
N VAL A 23 17.26 3.62 -7.33
CA VAL A 23 16.53 4.85 -6.99
C VAL A 23 15.24 4.93 -7.80
N ALA A 24 15.31 4.78 -9.13
CA ALA A 24 14.14 4.81 -9.99
C ALA A 24 13.16 3.67 -9.66
N ALA A 25 13.66 2.47 -9.36
CA ALA A 25 12.82 1.34 -8.95
C ALA A 25 12.09 1.60 -7.62
N LYS A 26 12.77 2.24 -6.65
CA LYS A 26 12.16 2.62 -5.37
C LYS A 26 11.08 3.68 -5.53
N GLU A 27 11.33 4.71 -6.33
CA GLU A 27 10.33 5.75 -6.63
C GLU A 27 9.12 5.17 -7.37
N ALA A 28 9.34 4.31 -8.37
CA ALA A 28 8.26 3.62 -9.07
C ALA A 28 7.42 2.75 -8.13
N ARG A 29 8.06 2.00 -7.23
CA ARG A 29 7.37 1.21 -6.20
C ARG A 29 6.56 2.10 -5.27
N ARG A 30 7.13 3.21 -4.80
CA ARG A 30 6.44 4.17 -3.93
C ARG A 30 5.20 4.74 -4.62
N ALA A 31 5.34 5.22 -5.84
CA ALA A 31 4.22 5.78 -6.61
C ALA A 31 3.13 4.73 -6.93
N ALA A 32 3.51 3.46 -7.13
CA ALA A 32 2.56 2.37 -7.29
C ALA A 32 1.82 2.07 -5.98
N PHE A 33 2.51 2.13 -4.85
CA PHE A 33 1.93 1.90 -3.53
C PHE A 33 0.98 3.03 -3.12
N GLU A 34 1.34 4.29 -3.36
CA GLU A 34 0.46 5.44 -3.13
C GLU A 34 -0.83 5.30 -3.93
N ARG A 35 -0.74 4.94 -5.22
CA ARG A 35 -1.92 4.66 -6.06
C ARG A 35 -2.78 3.50 -5.54
N LEU A 36 -2.15 2.44 -5.02
CA LEU A 36 -2.88 1.34 -4.39
C LEU A 36 -3.63 1.82 -3.15
N ALA A 37 -2.98 2.62 -2.28
CA ALA A 37 -3.61 3.18 -1.10
C ALA A 37 -4.85 4.03 -1.46
N ASP A 38 -4.72 4.90 -2.47
CA ASP A 38 -5.82 5.72 -2.97
C ASP A 38 -6.99 4.87 -3.48
N THR A 39 -6.69 3.84 -4.28
CA THR A 39 -7.69 2.92 -4.82
C THR A 39 -8.44 2.19 -3.71
N VAL A 40 -7.75 1.75 -2.67
CA VAL A 40 -8.36 1.05 -1.53
C VAL A 40 -9.20 2.02 -0.71
N MET A 41 -8.72 3.25 -0.44
CA MET A 41 -9.50 4.29 0.23
C MET A 41 -10.80 4.59 -0.51
N GLU A 42 -10.73 4.81 -1.83
CA GLU A 42 -11.89 5.06 -2.67
C GLU A 42 -12.87 3.88 -2.61
N THR A 43 -12.37 2.66 -2.83
CA THR A 43 -13.19 1.44 -2.81
C THR A 43 -13.90 1.23 -1.48
N MET A 44 -13.19 1.45 -0.37
CA MET A 44 -13.75 1.27 0.97
C MET A 44 -14.75 2.36 1.34
N GLY A 45 -14.58 3.58 0.81
CA GLY A 45 -15.49 4.71 1.00
C GLY A 45 -16.84 4.58 0.28
N HIS A 46 -16.95 3.72 -0.73
CA HIS A 46 -18.24 3.43 -1.38
C HIS A 46 -19.13 2.54 -0.53
N ASP A 47 -20.45 2.75 -0.55
CA ASP A 47 -21.36 1.79 0.07
C ASP A 47 -21.57 0.56 -0.85
N ALA A 48 -21.50 -0.64 -0.28
CA ALA A 48 -21.71 -1.87 -1.02
C ALA A 48 -23.17 -2.33 -0.84
N SER A 49 -23.99 -2.05 -1.86
CA SER A 49 -25.41 -2.44 -1.92
C SER A 49 -25.67 -3.75 -2.66
N THR A 50 -24.61 -4.44 -3.11
CA THR A 50 -24.68 -5.74 -3.78
C THR A 50 -23.56 -6.65 -3.33
N MET A 51 -23.74 -7.97 -3.45
CA MET A 51 -22.68 -8.93 -3.15
C MET A 51 -21.44 -8.72 -4.03
N GLY A 52 -21.61 -8.26 -5.27
CA GLY A 52 -20.49 -7.86 -6.13
C GLY A 52 -19.67 -6.72 -5.52
N GLY A 53 -20.33 -5.70 -4.96
CA GLY A 53 -19.66 -4.61 -4.25
C GLY A 53 -18.90 -5.08 -3.00
N VAL A 54 -19.45 -6.02 -2.24
CA VAL A 54 -18.78 -6.63 -1.08
C VAL A 54 -17.51 -7.39 -1.51
N VAL A 55 -17.59 -8.17 -2.59
CA VAL A 55 -16.43 -8.89 -3.13
C VAL A 55 -15.33 -7.92 -3.58
N ILE A 56 -15.69 -6.82 -4.25
CA ILE A 56 -14.73 -5.78 -4.67
C ILE A 56 -14.01 -5.19 -3.44
N LYS A 57 -14.74 -4.86 -2.37
CA LYS A 57 -14.13 -4.38 -1.11
C LYS A 57 -13.20 -5.43 -0.50
N ALA A 58 -13.61 -6.69 -0.45
CA ALA A 58 -12.78 -7.76 0.09
C ALA A 58 -11.47 -7.93 -0.70
N LEU A 59 -11.52 -7.86 -2.04
CA LEU A 59 -10.34 -7.91 -2.90
C LEU A 59 -9.40 -6.72 -2.70
N ALA A 60 -9.95 -5.51 -2.50
CA ALA A 60 -9.17 -4.33 -2.20
C ALA A 60 -8.39 -4.50 -0.87
N LEU A 61 -9.05 -5.02 0.17
CA LEU A 61 -8.40 -5.28 1.46
C LEU A 61 -7.38 -6.41 1.41
N ASP A 62 -7.66 -7.51 0.69
CA ASP A 62 -6.66 -8.57 0.47
C ASP A 62 -5.42 -8.00 -0.23
N THR A 63 -5.61 -7.21 -1.29
CA THR A 63 -4.52 -6.57 -2.02
C THR A 63 -3.71 -5.63 -1.13
N TRP A 64 -4.38 -4.82 -0.31
CA TRP A 64 -3.75 -3.95 0.67
C TRP A 64 -2.91 -4.75 1.66
N SER A 65 -3.47 -5.80 2.27
CA SER A 65 -2.80 -6.61 3.30
C SER A 65 -1.52 -7.28 2.82
N ARG A 66 -1.43 -7.62 1.53
CA ARG A 66 -0.25 -8.26 0.93
C ARG A 66 0.88 -7.29 0.63
N HIS A 67 0.58 -6.02 0.41
CA HIS A 67 1.54 -5.04 -0.12
C HIS A 67 1.85 -3.90 0.85
N ALA A 68 0.94 -3.61 1.79
CA ALA A 68 1.14 -2.61 2.83
C ALA A 68 2.13 -3.13 3.87
N ASP A 69 3.14 -2.32 4.19
CA ASP A 69 3.92 -2.56 5.38
C ASP A 69 3.16 -2.10 6.64
N LEU A 70 3.65 -2.50 7.81
CA LEU A 70 3.02 -2.18 9.10
C LEU A 70 2.86 -0.67 9.31
N VAL A 71 3.82 0.12 8.84
CA VAL A 71 3.78 1.58 8.99
C VAL A 71 2.68 2.16 8.11
N ALA A 72 2.58 1.73 6.86
CA ALA A 72 1.53 2.14 5.94
C ALA A 72 0.14 1.73 6.46
N MET A 73 0.00 0.53 7.02
CA MET A 73 -1.26 0.09 7.66
C MET A 73 -1.68 1.01 8.82
N MET A 74 -0.72 1.55 9.59
CA MET A 74 -1.00 2.46 10.71
C MET A 74 -1.21 3.91 10.28
N MET A 75 -0.56 4.35 9.19
CA MET A 75 -0.56 5.76 8.77
C MET A 75 -1.69 6.11 7.79
N THR A 76 -2.29 5.12 7.11
CA THR A 76 -3.40 5.38 6.20
C THR A 76 -4.69 5.73 6.97
N PRO A 77 -5.26 6.93 6.77
CA PRO A 77 -6.49 7.34 7.46
C PRO A 77 -7.64 6.36 7.21
N GLY A 78 -8.38 6.01 8.27
CA GLY A 78 -9.53 5.10 8.18
C GLY A 78 -9.18 3.62 7.97
N ALA A 79 -7.91 3.27 7.73
CA ALA A 79 -7.52 1.87 7.52
C ALA A 79 -7.88 0.95 8.70
N SER A 80 -7.89 1.49 9.92
CA SER A 80 -8.31 0.77 11.12
C SER A 80 -9.78 0.35 11.14
N THR A 81 -10.67 1.03 10.39
CA THR A 81 -12.12 0.74 10.39
C THR A 81 -12.55 -0.14 9.21
N TRP A 82 -11.71 -0.28 8.18
CA TRP A 82 -12.06 -0.99 6.94
C TRP A 82 -12.59 -2.41 7.14
N GLY A 83 -12.03 -3.17 8.08
CA GLY A 83 -12.51 -4.51 8.40
C GLY A 83 -13.94 -4.50 8.97
N GLN A 84 -14.25 -3.50 9.81
CA GLN A 84 -15.59 -3.30 10.36
C GLN A 84 -16.57 -2.84 9.27
N ASP A 85 -16.15 -1.95 8.39
CA ASP A 85 -16.97 -1.45 7.29
C ASP A 85 -17.33 -2.57 6.30
N LEU A 86 -16.38 -3.44 5.97
CA LEU A 86 -16.64 -4.63 5.15
C LEU A 86 -17.63 -5.58 5.85
N ALA A 87 -17.42 -5.87 7.14
CA ALA A 87 -18.32 -6.72 7.91
C ALA A 87 -19.75 -6.14 7.97
N ALA A 88 -19.88 -4.83 8.13
CA ALA A 88 -21.17 -4.14 8.10
C ALA A 88 -21.86 -4.28 6.74
N SER A 89 -21.13 -4.13 5.63
CA SER A 89 -21.68 -4.36 4.28
C SER A 89 -22.18 -5.80 4.10
N VAL A 90 -21.43 -6.80 4.59
CA VAL A 90 -21.85 -8.22 4.55
C VAL A 90 -23.13 -8.44 5.36
N LEU A 91 -23.17 -7.95 6.60
CA LEU A 91 -24.32 -8.14 7.49
C LEU A 91 -25.58 -7.48 6.96
N ARG A 92 -25.46 -6.29 6.33
CA ARG A 92 -26.58 -5.60 5.71
C ARG A 92 -27.21 -6.44 4.60
N LEU A 93 -26.39 -6.94 3.68
CA LEU A 93 -26.88 -7.77 2.58
C LEU A 93 -27.41 -9.13 3.04
N ALA A 94 -26.83 -9.71 4.10
CA ALA A 94 -27.32 -10.94 4.69
C ALA A 94 -28.65 -10.77 5.43
N GLY A 95 -28.92 -9.57 5.97
CA GLY A 95 -30.19 -9.22 6.62
C GLY A 95 -31.28 -8.76 5.64
N ASP A 96 -30.89 -8.27 4.46
CA ASP A 96 -31.80 -7.87 3.38
C ASP A 96 -32.25 -9.04 2.48
N ALA A 97 -31.65 -10.23 2.64
CA ALA A 97 -31.94 -11.47 1.88
C ALA A 97 -32.98 -12.36 2.56
#